data_AF-A0A7K2MZ29-F1
#
_entry.id   AF-A0A7K2MZ29-F1
#
_cell.length_a   1.000
_cell.length_b   1.000
_cell.length_c   1.000
_cell.angle_alpha   90.00
_cell.angle_beta   90.00
_cell.angle_gamma   90.00
#
_symmetry.space_group_name_H-M   'P 1'
#
loop_
_entity.id
_entity.type
_entity.pdbx_description
1 polymer ?
#
loop_
_entity_poly.entity_id
_entity_poly.type
_entity_poly.pdbx_seq_one_letter_code
_entity_poly.pdbx_strand_id
1 'polypeptide(L)'
;ALGVAFLAAAVAGGRGAFVRAGLALGLVAAVTGGVLQARGVTASPELTAAREHASADPDLTCAEHGGSTYCAFPEWAPRTGTWADVVDRVQAVAGGSAHDRPLVVRQRIDARYGPGTDTAIPASTEPHRVTVGTAWGGNRVPEFSSAVAAVLVAGTEAAGSELCDGRMVTVMWLSLSWQDDPMDALRRVRLDDSVTGSAIVLSPTDPLSMTEGQTDVVRRLLENPPAGTGARVKKHWAELTAPGVTTARVAELLGVPGPKKADSCED
;
A
#
# COMPACT_ATOMS: atom_id res chain seq x y z
N ALA A 1 -21.44 33.62 -0.90
CA ALA A 1 -22.58 34.28 -0.22
C ALA A 1 -22.76 35.73 -0.67
N LEU A 2 -21.80 36.65 -0.42
CA LEU A 2 -21.91 38.08 -0.77
C LEU A 2 -22.12 38.37 -2.28
N GLY A 3 -21.37 37.72 -3.17
CA GLY A 3 -21.53 37.93 -4.62
C GLY A 3 -22.92 37.51 -5.16
N VAL A 4 -23.49 36.45 -4.61
CA VAL A 4 -24.84 35.96 -4.95
C VAL A 4 -25.92 36.91 -4.45
N ALA A 5 -25.73 37.53 -3.27
CA ALA A 5 -26.63 38.54 -2.75
C ALA A 5 -26.64 39.82 -3.59
N PHE A 6 -25.48 40.27 -4.08
CA PHE A 6 -25.41 41.41 -5.03
C PHE A 6 -25.98 41.06 -6.41
N LEU A 7 -25.82 39.82 -6.87
CA LEU A 7 -26.44 39.32 -8.11
C LEU A 7 -27.97 39.32 -7.98
N ALA A 8 -28.49 38.84 -6.86
CA ALA A 8 -29.92 38.85 -6.56
C ALA A 8 -30.48 40.29 -6.48
N ALA A 9 -29.76 41.21 -5.83
CA ALA A 9 -30.14 42.63 -5.76
C ALA A 9 -30.13 43.33 -7.13
N ALA A 10 -29.19 42.96 -8.02
CA ALA A 10 -29.14 43.47 -9.39
C ALA A 10 -30.29 42.93 -10.26
N VAL A 11 -30.59 41.62 -10.15
CA VAL A 11 -31.71 40.97 -10.85
C VAL A 11 -33.07 41.50 -10.37
N ALA A 12 -33.18 41.85 -9.09
CA ALA A 12 -34.35 42.51 -8.51
C ALA A 12 -34.47 44.03 -8.87
N GLY A 13 -33.57 44.56 -9.70
CA GLY A 13 -33.66 45.93 -10.24
C GLY A 13 -32.84 47.00 -9.51
N GLY A 14 -31.97 46.62 -8.56
CA GLY A 14 -31.08 47.54 -7.85
C GLY A 14 -29.99 48.10 -8.76
N ARG A 15 -30.07 49.38 -9.12
CA ARG A 15 -29.11 50.06 -10.03
C ARG A 15 -28.06 50.93 -9.32
N GLY A 16 -27.99 50.88 -8.00
CA GLY A 16 -27.07 51.70 -7.21
C GLY A 16 -25.59 51.36 -7.46
N ALA A 17 -24.72 52.38 -7.42
CA ALA A 17 -23.27 52.22 -7.63
C ALA A 17 -22.65 51.16 -6.72
N PHE A 18 -23.13 51.04 -5.48
CA PHE A 18 -22.70 50.02 -4.51
C PHE A 18 -23.02 48.59 -4.94
N VAL A 19 -24.16 48.33 -5.59
CA VAL A 19 -24.54 46.99 -6.08
C VAL A 19 -23.61 46.56 -7.21
N ARG A 20 -23.29 47.48 -8.13
CA ARG A 20 -22.35 47.22 -9.23
C ARG A 20 -20.92 46.98 -8.74
N ALA A 21 -20.45 47.79 -7.78
CA ALA A 21 -19.13 47.61 -7.18
C ALA A 21 -19.01 46.28 -6.43
N GLY A 22 -20.04 45.92 -5.64
CA GLY A 22 -20.09 44.65 -4.92
C GLY A 22 -20.11 43.43 -5.85
N LEU A 23 -20.86 43.50 -6.96
CA LEU A 23 -20.87 42.46 -7.99
C LEU A 23 -19.50 42.30 -8.64
N ALA A 24 -18.86 43.42 -9.06
CA ALA A 24 -17.55 43.40 -9.70
C ALA A 24 -16.46 42.84 -8.77
N LEU A 25 -16.42 43.28 -7.51
CA LEU A 25 -15.49 42.77 -6.50
C LEU A 25 -15.73 41.28 -6.21
N GLY A 26 -16.99 40.85 -6.12
CA GLY A 26 -17.34 39.44 -5.93
C GLY A 26 -16.89 38.56 -7.11
N LEU A 27 -17.02 39.07 -8.34
CA LEU A 27 -16.60 38.38 -9.56
C LEU A 27 -15.08 38.30 -9.65
N VAL A 28 -14.37 39.38 -9.32
CA VAL A 28 -12.90 39.38 -9.22
C VAL A 28 -12.45 38.38 -8.16
N ALA A 29 -13.02 38.39 -6.96
CA ALA A 29 -12.66 37.44 -5.91
C ALA A 29 -12.94 35.99 -6.30
N ALA A 30 -14.06 35.71 -7.00
CA ALA A 30 -14.39 34.37 -7.48
C ALA A 30 -13.45 33.90 -8.60
N VAL A 31 -13.10 34.79 -9.55
CA VAL A 31 -12.15 34.48 -10.62
C VAL A 31 -10.75 34.30 -10.04
N THR A 32 -10.30 35.17 -9.13
CA THR A 32 -9.01 35.03 -8.46
C THR A 32 -8.96 33.76 -7.61
N GLY A 33 -10.01 33.46 -6.83
CA GLY A 33 -10.12 32.22 -6.08
C GLY A 33 -10.10 30.99 -6.99
N GLY A 34 -10.89 31.01 -8.07
CA GLY A 34 -10.92 29.95 -9.07
C GLY A 34 -9.58 29.77 -9.80
N VAL A 35 -8.88 30.85 -10.13
CA VAL A 35 -7.56 30.79 -10.78
C VAL A 35 -6.49 30.28 -9.81
N LEU A 36 -6.51 30.69 -8.54
CA LEU A 36 -5.56 30.21 -7.54
C LEU A 36 -5.80 28.72 -7.21
N GLN A 37 -7.06 28.28 -7.18
CA GLN A 37 -7.40 26.87 -7.04
C GLN A 37 -7.07 26.06 -8.29
N ALA A 38 -7.29 26.59 -9.49
CA ALA A 38 -7.10 25.88 -10.75
C ALA A 38 -5.64 25.83 -11.22
N ARG A 39 -4.83 26.86 -10.92
CA ARG A 39 -3.42 26.91 -11.34
C ARG A 39 -2.45 26.38 -10.28
N GLY A 40 -2.90 26.22 -9.03
CA GLY A 40 -2.03 25.98 -7.90
C GLY A 40 -1.10 27.18 -7.64
N VAL A 41 -0.66 27.33 -6.40
CA VAL A 41 0.46 28.23 -6.11
C VAL A 41 1.72 27.49 -6.55
N THR A 42 2.48 28.04 -7.50
CA THR A 42 3.80 27.49 -7.85
C THR A 42 4.64 27.40 -6.59
N ALA A 43 5.12 26.20 -6.27
CA ALA A 43 5.96 25.99 -5.10
C ALA A 43 7.18 26.91 -5.16
N SER A 44 7.57 27.48 -4.01
CA SER A 44 8.81 28.25 -3.95
C SER A 44 10.01 27.34 -4.26
N PRO A 45 11.13 27.87 -4.78
CA PRO A 45 12.32 27.08 -5.04
C PRO A 45 12.79 26.29 -3.81
N GLU A 46 12.67 26.89 -2.62
CA GLU A 46 13.03 26.26 -1.34
C GLU A 46 12.12 25.07 -1.02
N LEU A 47 10.81 25.19 -1.28
CA LEU A 47 9.87 24.09 -1.07
C LEU A 47 10.10 22.95 -2.08
N THR A 48 10.42 23.28 -3.33
CA THR A 48 10.77 22.28 -4.34
C THR A 48 12.04 21.52 -3.94
N ALA A 49 13.10 22.23 -3.55
CA ALA A 49 14.35 21.60 -3.10
C ALA A 49 14.14 20.74 -1.84
N ALA A 50 13.34 21.20 -0.88
CA ALA A 50 13.01 20.42 0.32
C ALA A 50 12.24 19.12 -0.01
N ARG A 51 11.34 19.17 -1.00
CA ARG A 51 10.60 17.99 -1.48
C ARG A 51 11.49 17.01 -2.22
N GLU A 52 12.39 17.51 -3.07
CA GLU A 52 13.39 16.69 -3.75
C GLU A 52 14.29 15.98 -2.74
N HIS A 53 14.83 16.73 -1.77
CA HIS A 53 15.64 16.18 -0.68
C HIS A 53 14.89 15.08 0.10
N ALA A 54 13.69 15.38 0.58
CA ALA A 54 12.89 14.42 1.35
C ALA A 54 12.49 13.17 0.54
N SER A 55 12.44 13.26 -0.79
CA SER A 55 12.09 12.12 -1.65
C SER A 55 13.30 11.28 -2.05
N ALA A 56 14.45 11.92 -2.31
CA ALA A 56 15.64 11.28 -2.85
C ALA A 56 16.66 10.88 -1.78
N ASP A 57 16.90 11.74 -0.80
CA ASP A 57 17.92 11.54 0.26
C ASP A 57 17.44 12.09 1.61
N PRO A 58 16.39 11.48 2.20
CA PRO A 58 15.83 11.98 3.45
C PRO A 58 16.74 11.74 4.65
N ASP A 59 16.75 12.73 5.56
CA ASP A 59 17.35 12.63 6.89
C ASP A 59 16.50 11.73 7.80
N LEU A 60 16.71 10.42 7.72
CA LEU A 60 15.99 9.44 8.53
C LEU A 60 16.70 9.14 9.84
N THR A 61 15.91 8.89 10.89
CA THR A 61 16.38 8.30 12.15
C THR A 61 16.03 6.81 12.15
N CYS A 62 17.01 5.95 12.43
CA CYS A 62 16.83 4.51 12.46
C CYS A 62 16.83 3.96 13.89
N ALA A 63 15.96 2.99 14.14
CA ALA A 63 15.90 2.25 15.40
C ALA A 63 15.83 0.74 15.11
N GLU A 64 16.37 -0.07 16.02
CA GLU A 64 16.32 -1.54 15.93
C GLU A 64 15.12 -2.08 16.71
N HIS A 65 14.37 -2.98 16.09
CA HIS A 65 13.31 -3.77 16.75
C HIS A 65 13.38 -5.22 16.25
N GLY A 66 13.42 -6.21 17.15
CA GLY A 66 13.38 -7.62 16.75
C GLY A 66 14.52 -8.09 15.83
N GLY A 67 15.65 -7.38 15.80
CA GLY A 67 16.77 -7.67 14.88
C GLY A 67 16.60 -7.10 13.46
N SER A 68 15.56 -6.31 13.23
CA SER A 68 15.34 -5.54 12.01
C SER A 68 15.51 -4.04 12.26
N THR A 69 15.94 -3.32 11.24
CA THR A 69 16.17 -1.87 11.29
C THR A 69 14.96 -1.12 10.73
N TYR A 70 14.50 -0.08 11.44
CA TYR A 70 13.36 0.74 11.06
C TYR A 70 13.79 2.19 10.96
N CYS A 71 13.85 2.72 9.74
CA CYS A 71 14.26 4.08 9.43
C CYS A 71 13.05 4.94 9.09
N ALA A 72 12.80 5.99 9.87
CA ALA A 72 11.67 6.89 9.71
C ALA A 72 12.12 8.34 9.70
N PHE A 73 11.30 9.24 9.15
CA PHE A 73 11.43 10.66 9.44
C PHE A 73 11.34 10.88 10.96
N PRO A 74 12.07 11.85 11.55
CA PRO A 74 12.13 12.03 13.00
C PRO A 74 10.74 12.12 13.68
N GLU A 75 9.79 12.82 13.06
CA GLU A 75 8.42 12.97 13.54
C GLU A 75 7.58 11.66 13.46
N TRP A 76 8.05 10.69 12.68
CA TRP A 76 7.46 9.35 12.53
C TRP A 76 8.20 8.28 13.34
N ALA A 77 9.32 8.59 13.98
CA ALA A 77 10.11 7.63 14.77
C ALA A 77 9.26 6.83 15.81
N PRO A 78 8.26 7.43 16.51
CA PRO A 78 7.40 6.67 17.42
C PRO A 78 6.54 5.57 16.75
N ARG A 79 6.39 5.58 15.41
CA ARG A 79 5.61 4.57 14.68
C ARG A 79 6.39 3.29 14.39
N THR A 80 7.72 3.33 14.50
CA THR A 80 8.59 2.18 14.16
C THR A 80 8.22 0.91 14.92
N GLY A 81 7.81 1.02 16.20
CA GLY A 81 7.34 -0.13 16.98
C GLY A 81 6.05 -0.76 16.42
N THR A 82 5.10 0.05 15.92
CA THR A 82 3.87 -0.47 15.30
C THR A 82 4.15 -1.17 13.98
N TRP A 83 5.16 -0.72 13.23
CA TRP A 83 5.61 -1.42 12.02
C TRP A 83 6.30 -2.74 12.38
N ALA A 84 7.10 -2.73 13.44
CA ALA A 84 7.74 -3.93 13.95
C ALA A 84 6.73 -4.99 14.39
N ASP A 85 5.65 -4.60 15.07
CA ASP A 85 4.57 -5.53 15.44
C ASP A 85 3.96 -6.26 14.23
N VAL A 86 3.88 -5.59 13.06
CA VAL A 86 3.39 -6.21 11.83
C VAL A 86 4.43 -7.17 11.25
N VAL A 87 5.70 -6.74 11.17
CA VAL A 87 6.81 -7.58 10.70
C VAL A 87 6.91 -8.85 11.53
N ASP A 88 6.89 -8.72 12.86
CA ASP A 88 6.99 -9.84 13.80
C ASP A 88 5.87 -10.86 13.59
N ARG A 89 4.64 -10.40 13.33
CA ARG A 89 3.50 -11.30 13.06
C ARG A 89 3.61 -12.02 11.73
N VAL A 90 4.07 -11.35 10.68
CA VAL A 90 4.32 -11.98 9.38
C VAL A 90 5.46 -13.01 9.49
N GLN A 91 6.55 -12.66 10.19
CA GLN A 91 7.68 -13.56 10.41
C GLN A 91 7.31 -14.75 11.30
N ALA A 92 6.45 -14.55 12.31
CA ALA A 92 6.00 -15.63 13.20
C ALA A 92 5.33 -16.80 12.46
N VAL A 93 4.64 -16.51 11.36
CA VAL A 93 3.98 -17.51 10.51
C VAL A 93 4.85 -18.01 9.35
N ALA A 94 5.97 -17.34 9.05
CA ALA A 94 6.92 -17.75 8.04
C ALA A 94 7.72 -19.01 8.43
N GLY A 95 8.28 -19.68 7.42
CA GLY A 95 9.14 -20.85 7.57
C GLY A 95 10.61 -20.56 7.21
N GLY A 96 11.46 -21.57 7.39
CA GLY A 96 12.88 -21.46 7.09
C GLY A 96 13.56 -20.26 7.76
N SER A 97 14.54 -19.66 7.09
CA SER A 97 15.24 -18.44 7.57
C SER A 97 14.45 -17.14 7.40
N ALA A 98 13.18 -17.21 6.98
CA ALA A 98 12.32 -16.03 6.87
C ALA A 98 11.70 -15.64 8.22
N HIS A 99 11.63 -16.58 9.16
CA HIS A 99 11.11 -16.36 10.51
C HIS A 99 11.98 -15.40 11.36
N ASP A 100 13.27 -15.33 11.06
CA ASP A 100 14.27 -14.55 11.79
C ASP A 100 15.08 -13.63 10.85
N ARG A 101 14.59 -13.41 9.62
CA ARG A 101 15.28 -12.62 8.60
C ARG A 101 15.37 -11.15 9.03
N PRO A 102 16.58 -10.57 9.20
CA PRO A 102 16.69 -9.13 9.40
C PRO A 102 16.14 -8.39 8.19
N LEU A 103 15.22 -7.46 8.42
CA LEU A 103 14.66 -6.56 7.41
C LEU A 103 15.14 -5.13 7.64
N VAL A 104 15.17 -4.34 6.57
CA VAL A 104 15.30 -2.88 6.65
C VAL A 104 13.98 -2.27 6.23
N VAL A 105 13.16 -1.87 7.20
CA VAL A 105 11.94 -1.13 6.95
C VAL A 105 12.29 0.35 6.84
N ARG A 106 12.13 0.92 5.64
CA ARG A 106 12.50 2.31 5.36
C ARG A 106 11.26 3.11 4.96
N GLN A 107 11.00 4.18 5.69
CA GLN A 107 9.99 5.14 5.29
C GLN A 107 10.44 5.87 4.02
N ARG A 108 9.57 5.89 3.00
CA ARG A 108 9.79 6.63 1.75
C ARG A 108 8.56 7.44 1.43
N ILE A 109 8.79 8.60 0.82
CA ILE A 109 7.76 9.45 0.25
C ILE A 109 8.21 9.90 -1.13
N ASP A 110 7.27 10.20 -2.01
CA ASP A 110 7.55 10.98 -3.21
C ASP A 110 6.72 12.25 -3.15
N ALA A 111 7.39 13.36 -2.83
CA ALA A 111 6.78 14.67 -2.69
C ALA A 111 7.14 15.61 -3.85
N ARG A 112 7.89 15.14 -4.86
CA ARG A 112 8.45 15.97 -5.94
C ARG A 112 7.38 16.71 -6.74
N TYR A 113 6.20 16.11 -6.86
CA TYR A 113 5.08 16.65 -7.64
C TYR A 113 4.00 17.30 -6.76
N GLY A 114 4.26 17.42 -5.46
CA GLY A 114 3.40 18.08 -4.49
C GLY A 114 2.42 17.15 -3.77
N PRO A 115 1.64 17.68 -2.81
CA PRO A 115 0.79 16.89 -1.91
C PRO A 115 -0.51 16.37 -2.55
N GLY A 116 -0.81 16.75 -3.80
CA GLY A 116 -2.03 16.37 -4.51
C GLY A 116 -1.83 15.29 -5.58
N THR A 117 -0.61 14.76 -5.71
CA THR A 117 -0.27 13.74 -6.70
C THR A 117 -0.03 12.41 -6.00
N ASP A 118 -0.83 11.40 -6.34
CA ASP A 118 -0.51 10.01 -6.02
C ASP A 118 0.63 9.56 -6.92
N THR A 119 1.85 9.61 -6.40
CA THR A 119 3.03 9.12 -7.09
C THR A 119 3.41 7.75 -6.57
N ALA A 120 3.46 6.79 -7.50
CA ALA A 120 3.96 5.45 -7.20
C ALA A 120 5.42 5.55 -6.76
N ILE A 121 5.71 5.00 -5.58
CA ILE A 121 7.07 4.85 -5.10
C ILE A 121 7.64 3.58 -5.77
N PRO A 122 8.72 3.68 -6.57
CA PRO A 122 9.27 2.51 -7.24
C PRO A 122 9.70 1.44 -6.23
N ALA A 123 9.42 0.18 -6.53
CA ALA A 123 9.86 -0.94 -5.71
C ALA A 123 11.39 -0.97 -5.57
N SER A 124 11.89 -1.25 -4.36
CA SER A 124 13.31 -1.43 -4.13
C SER A 124 13.81 -2.76 -4.67
N THR A 125 14.97 -2.71 -5.34
CA THR A 125 15.75 -3.89 -5.74
C THR A 125 16.76 -4.31 -4.66
N GLU A 126 16.84 -3.59 -3.55
CA GLU A 126 17.75 -3.94 -2.46
C GLU A 126 17.19 -5.13 -1.66
N PRO A 127 18.01 -6.16 -1.38
CA PRO A 127 17.57 -7.32 -0.61
C PRO A 127 17.00 -6.95 0.76
N HIS A 128 15.88 -7.56 1.11
CA HIS A 128 15.27 -7.49 2.44
C HIS A 128 14.89 -6.05 2.89
N ARG A 129 14.77 -5.13 1.94
CA ARG A 129 14.23 -3.80 2.19
C ARG A 129 12.71 -3.81 1.99
N VAL A 130 12.00 -3.18 2.92
CA VAL A 130 10.55 -2.97 2.83
C VAL A 130 10.28 -1.48 2.99
N THR A 131 9.44 -0.94 2.11
CA THR A 131 9.02 0.45 2.10
C THR A 131 7.76 0.61 2.94
N VAL A 132 7.71 1.70 3.71
CA VAL A 132 6.48 2.16 4.36
C VAL A 132 6.22 3.61 4.01
N GLY A 133 4.95 3.96 3.79
CA GLY A 133 4.53 5.33 3.50
C GLY A 133 4.30 6.16 4.77
N THR A 134 3.74 7.35 4.57
CA THR A 134 3.22 8.20 5.65
C THR A 134 1.77 7.89 6.01
N ALA A 135 1.00 7.31 5.10
CA ALA A 135 -0.34 6.82 5.39
C ALA A 135 -0.25 5.53 6.24
N TRP A 136 -0.91 5.52 7.40
CA TRP A 136 -0.86 4.38 8.32
C TRP A 136 -2.20 4.13 9.03
N GLY A 137 -2.40 2.88 9.46
CA GLY A 137 -3.60 2.42 10.17
C GLY A 137 -4.70 1.92 9.23
N GLY A 138 -5.67 1.21 9.80
CA GLY A 138 -6.79 0.63 9.04
C GLY A 138 -6.31 -0.24 7.88
N ASN A 139 -6.69 0.14 6.65
CA ASN A 139 -6.37 -0.60 5.43
C ASN A 139 -4.88 -0.59 5.05
N ARG A 140 -4.06 0.31 5.65
CA ARG A 140 -2.62 0.36 5.40
C ARG A 140 -1.84 -0.74 6.10
N VAL A 141 -2.42 -1.38 7.12
CA VAL A 141 -1.79 -2.50 7.82
C VAL A 141 -1.69 -3.75 6.93
N PRO A 142 -2.76 -4.26 6.30
CA PRO A 142 -2.64 -5.41 5.40
C PRO A 142 -1.86 -5.08 4.13
N GLU A 143 -1.89 -3.83 3.65
CA GLU A 143 -1.03 -3.35 2.55
C GLU A 143 0.46 -3.51 2.89
N PHE A 144 0.90 -2.99 4.04
CA PHE A 144 2.27 -3.13 4.51
C PHE A 144 2.63 -4.60 4.80
N SER A 145 1.71 -5.36 5.38
CA SER A 145 1.87 -6.80 5.63
C SER A 145 2.14 -7.58 4.33
N SER A 146 1.47 -7.25 3.24
CA SER A 146 1.68 -7.86 1.92
C SER A 146 3.06 -7.55 1.36
N ALA A 147 3.57 -6.32 1.53
CA ALA A 147 4.92 -5.96 1.12
C ALA A 147 5.99 -6.73 1.92
N VAL A 148 5.84 -6.84 3.24
CA VAL A 148 6.73 -7.66 4.09
C VAL A 148 6.73 -9.11 3.63
N ALA A 149 5.54 -9.69 3.43
CA ALA A 149 5.41 -11.08 2.98
C ALA A 149 6.03 -11.30 1.59
N ALA A 150 5.83 -10.37 0.66
CA ALA A 150 6.43 -10.42 -0.68
C ALA A 150 7.96 -10.41 -0.61
N VAL A 151 8.56 -9.55 0.22
CA VAL A 151 10.01 -9.50 0.42
C VAL A 151 10.57 -10.75 1.08
N LEU A 152 9.85 -11.35 2.03
CA LEU A 152 10.27 -12.62 2.65
C LEU A 152 10.22 -13.81 1.68
N VAL A 153 9.33 -13.79 0.69
CA VAL A 153 9.15 -14.87 -0.29
C VAL A 153 10.02 -14.66 -1.54
N ALA A 154 10.12 -13.44 -2.05
CA ALA A 154 10.79 -13.10 -3.31
C ALA A 154 12.15 -12.41 -3.12
N GLY A 155 12.49 -11.99 -1.90
CA GLY A 155 13.78 -11.40 -1.52
C GLY A 155 13.87 -9.87 -1.66
N THR A 156 13.11 -9.27 -2.57
CA THR A 156 13.07 -7.81 -2.82
C THR A 156 11.64 -7.37 -3.12
N GLU A 157 11.36 -6.07 -3.03
CA GLU A 157 10.04 -5.53 -3.41
C GLU A 157 9.78 -5.74 -4.90
N ALA A 158 10.78 -5.47 -5.75
CA ALA A 158 10.67 -5.58 -7.20
C ALA A 158 10.38 -7.03 -7.65
N ALA A 159 11.08 -8.01 -7.08
CA ALA A 159 10.80 -9.42 -7.36
C ALA A 159 9.42 -9.86 -6.83
N GLY A 160 8.91 -9.18 -5.80
CA GLY A 160 7.57 -9.38 -5.27
C GLY A 160 6.48 -8.94 -6.26
N SER A 161 6.62 -7.76 -6.86
CA SER A 161 5.66 -7.26 -7.86
C SER A 161 5.60 -8.07 -9.15
N GLU A 162 6.65 -8.84 -9.44
CA GLU A 162 6.74 -9.71 -10.62
C GLU A 162 6.17 -11.12 -10.39
N LEU A 163 5.64 -11.42 -9.20
CA LEU A 163 5.11 -12.75 -8.89
C LEU A 163 3.89 -13.08 -9.75
N CYS A 164 4.06 -14.05 -10.64
CA CYS A 164 2.98 -14.65 -11.44
C CYS A 164 2.89 -16.18 -11.26
N ASP A 165 3.17 -16.67 -10.05
CA ASP A 165 3.14 -18.09 -9.75
C ASP A 165 2.50 -18.35 -8.37
N GLY A 166 2.46 -19.62 -7.96
CA GLY A 166 1.86 -20.07 -6.71
C GLY A 166 2.46 -19.42 -5.46
N ARG A 167 3.65 -18.80 -5.53
CA ARG A 167 4.22 -18.04 -4.40
C ARG A 167 3.29 -16.94 -3.94
N MET A 168 2.44 -16.39 -4.82
CA MET A 168 1.46 -15.37 -4.44
C MET A 168 0.47 -15.88 -3.38
N VAL A 169 0.11 -17.17 -3.40
CA VAL A 169 -0.71 -17.77 -2.33
C VAL A 169 0.03 -17.76 -0.99
N THR A 170 1.32 -18.09 -1.00
CA THR A 170 2.17 -18.04 0.20
C THR A 170 2.28 -16.62 0.73
N VAL A 171 2.52 -15.63 -0.14
CA VAL A 171 2.57 -14.20 0.22
C VAL A 171 1.27 -13.76 0.92
N MET A 172 0.11 -14.03 0.31
CA MET A 172 -1.16 -13.59 0.86
C MET A 172 -1.54 -14.32 2.15
N TRP A 173 -1.19 -15.61 2.27
CA TRP A 173 -1.40 -16.34 3.53
C TRP A 173 -0.56 -15.77 4.67
N LEU A 174 0.72 -15.46 4.42
CA LEU A 174 1.60 -14.83 5.42
C LEU A 174 1.11 -13.44 5.82
N SER A 175 0.65 -12.66 4.83
CA SER A 175 0.17 -11.30 5.03
C SER A 175 -1.11 -11.24 5.90
N LEU A 176 -2.01 -12.22 5.75
CA LEU A 176 -3.38 -12.11 6.24
C LEU A 176 -3.75 -13.09 7.37
N SER A 177 -3.10 -14.25 7.47
CA SER A 177 -3.54 -15.34 8.38
C SER A 177 -3.46 -15.00 9.87
N TRP A 178 -2.67 -14.00 10.25
CA TRP A 178 -2.54 -13.55 11.63
C TRP A 178 -3.52 -12.44 12.03
N GLN A 179 -4.25 -11.87 11.06
CA GLN A 179 -5.20 -10.79 11.29
C GLN A 179 -6.42 -11.27 12.07
N ASP A 180 -7.07 -10.37 12.81
CA ASP A 180 -8.29 -10.69 13.58
C ASP A 180 -9.46 -11.12 12.66
N ASP A 181 -9.57 -10.48 11.49
CA ASP A 181 -10.49 -10.86 10.41
C ASP A 181 -9.73 -10.96 9.08
N PRO A 182 -9.14 -12.14 8.77
CA PRO A 182 -8.35 -12.33 7.56
C PRO A 182 -9.15 -12.15 6.27
N MET A 183 -10.45 -12.41 6.29
CA MET A 183 -11.32 -12.30 5.11
C MET A 183 -11.67 -10.85 4.80
N ASP A 184 -11.97 -10.04 5.81
CA ASP A 184 -12.13 -8.60 5.59
C ASP A 184 -10.78 -7.93 5.27
N ALA A 185 -9.66 -8.44 5.81
CA ALA A 185 -8.34 -7.97 5.43
C ALA A 185 -8.01 -8.29 3.95
N LEU A 186 -8.35 -9.49 3.46
CA LEU A 186 -8.25 -9.86 2.04
C LEU A 186 -9.06 -8.90 1.15
N ARG A 187 -10.28 -8.58 1.57
CA ARG A 187 -11.16 -7.67 0.84
C ARG A 187 -10.53 -6.29 0.73
N ARG A 188 -10.09 -5.71 1.86
CA ARG A 188 -9.59 -4.32 1.96
C ARG A 188 -8.20 -4.11 1.34
N VAL A 189 -7.40 -5.17 1.22
CA VAL A 189 -6.07 -5.08 0.60
C VAL A 189 -6.13 -5.18 -0.92
N ARG A 190 -7.29 -5.50 -1.49
CA ARG A 190 -7.48 -5.56 -2.94
C ARG A 190 -8.13 -4.28 -3.44
N LEU A 191 -7.69 -3.82 -4.61
CA LEU A 191 -8.18 -2.59 -5.21
C LEU A 191 -9.69 -2.61 -5.51
N ASP A 192 -10.26 -3.80 -5.76
CA ASP A 192 -11.66 -4.00 -6.12
C ASP A 192 -12.58 -4.28 -4.91
N ASP A 193 -12.05 -4.26 -3.68
CA ASP A 193 -12.79 -4.59 -2.46
C ASP A 193 -13.55 -5.93 -2.54
N SER A 194 -13.01 -6.90 -3.28
CA SER A 194 -13.60 -8.22 -3.52
C SER A 194 -12.79 -9.35 -2.87
N VAL A 195 -13.40 -10.53 -2.71
CA VAL A 195 -12.73 -11.76 -2.28
C VAL A 195 -12.78 -12.86 -3.35
N THR A 196 -13.17 -12.49 -4.57
CA THR A 196 -13.33 -13.41 -5.73
C THR A 196 -12.76 -12.80 -6.99
N GLY A 197 -12.43 -13.60 -8.00
CA GLY A 197 -11.84 -13.10 -9.24
C GLY A 197 -10.35 -12.73 -9.11
N SER A 198 -9.77 -12.28 -10.21
CA SER A 198 -8.44 -11.65 -10.20
C SER A 198 -8.51 -10.22 -9.66
N ALA A 199 -7.44 -9.75 -9.06
CA ALA A 199 -7.33 -8.36 -8.60
C ALA A 199 -5.89 -7.93 -8.39
N ILE A 200 -5.73 -6.60 -8.33
CA ILE A 200 -4.52 -5.94 -7.86
C ILE A 200 -4.56 -5.89 -6.33
N VAL A 201 -3.48 -6.33 -5.71
CA VAL A 201 -3.24 -6.23 -4.26
C VAL A 201 -2.40 -4.99 -4.00
N LEU A 202 -2.91 -4.14 -3.11
CA LEU A 202 -2.27 -2.90 -2.71
C LEU A 202 -0.96 -3.19 -1.96
N SER A 203 0.05 -2.40 -2.25
CA SER A 203 1.37 -2.39 -1.63
C SER A 203 1.85 -0.93 -1.52
N PRO A 204 2.76 -0.59 -0.58
CA PRO A 204 3.31 0.77 -0.48
C PRO A 204 4.14 1.22 -1.69
N THR A 205 4.56 0.28 -2.55
CA THR A 205 5.32 0.51 -3.79
C THR A 205 4.54 0.01 -5.01
N ASP A 206 5.21 -0.58 -5.99
CA ASP A 206 4.54 -1.31 -7.07
C ASP A 206 3.60 -2.39 -6.50
N PRO A 207 2.37 -2.48 -7.03
CA PRO A 207 1.37 -3.40 -6.49
C PRO A 207 1.68 -4.85 -6.87
N LEU A 208 1.02 -5.79 -6.20
CA LEU A 208 1.08 -7.21 -6.55
C LEU A 208 -0.16 -7.59 -7.36
N SER A 209 -0.04 -8.63 -8.18
CA SER A 209 -1.17 -9.17 -8.94
C SER A 209 -1.59 -10.52 -8.37
N MET A 210 -2.91 -10.75 -8.28
CA MET A 210 -3.45 -12.05 -7.86
C MET A 210 -4.46 -12.56 -8.89
N THR A 211 -4.22 -13.77 -9.40
CA THR A 211 -5.12 -14.43 -10.35
C THR A 211 -6.37 -14.96 -9.64
N GLU A 212 -7.44 -15.24 -10.40
CA GLU A 212 -8.65 -15.85 -9.83
C GLU A 212 -8.36 -17.20 -9.15
N GLY A 213 -7.46 -18.01 -9.73
CA GLY A 213 -7.04 -19.28 -9.14
C GLY A 213 -6.35 -19.11 -7.79
N GLN A 214 -5.44 -18.13 -7.69
CA GLN A 214 -4.74 -17.79 -6.44
C GLN A 214 -5.71 -17.26 -5.39
N THR A 215 -6.59 -16.33 -5.77
CA THR A 215 -7.67 -15.80 -4.91
C THR A 215 -8.50 -16.95 -4.31
N ASP A 216 -8.90 -17.91 -5.14
CA ASP A 216 -9.73 -19.03 -4.73
C ASP A 216 -9.06 -19.90 -3.65
N VAL A 217 -7.76 -20.13 -3.78
CA VAL A 217 -6.97 -20.91 -2.81
C VAL A 217 -6.75 -20.11 -1.53
N VAL A 218 -6.36 -18.84 -1.64
CA VAL A 218 -6.20 -17.93 -0.49
C VAL A 218 -7.48 -17.85 0.32
N ARG A 219 -8.62 -17.61 -0.34
CA ARG A 219 -9.93 -17.56 0.32
C ARG A 219 -10.24 -18.81 1.12
N ARG A 220 -9.98 -20.01 0.57
CA ARG A 220 -10.19 -21.29 1.27
C ARG A 220 -9.29 -21.42 2.50
N LEU A 221 -8.03 -21.00 2.38
CA LEU A 221 -7.08 -21.02 3.49
C LEU A 221 -7.47 -20.06 4.62
N LEU A 222 -8.10 -18.94 4.31
CA LEU A 222 -8.49 -17.92 5.29
C LEU A 222 -9.86 -18.19 5.92
N GLU A 223 -10.85 -18.66 5.16
CA GLU A 223 -12.20 -18.96 5.67
C GLU A 223 -12.22 -20.20 6.57
N ASN A 224 -11.55 -21.28 6.16
CA ASN A 224 -11.58 -22.57 6.84
C ASN A 224 -10.19 -23.25 6.76
N PRO A 225 -9.17 -22.70 7.45
CA PRO A 225 -7.82 -23.25 7.40
C PRO A 225 -7.81 -24.72 7.87
N PRO A 226 -7.26 -25.65 7.09
CA PRO A 226 -7.02 -27.00 7.56
C PRO A 226 -6.21 -27.02 8.86
N ALA A 227 -6.48 -27.99 9.72
CA ALA A 227 -5.69 -28.16 10.94
C ALA A 227 -4.19 -28.29 10.60
N GLY A 228 -3.37 -27.44 11.21
CA GLY A 228 -1.92 -27.43 11.01
C GLY A 228 -1.43 -26.70 9.75
N THR A 229 -2.22 -25.85 9.09
CA THR A 229 -1.74 -25.04 7.93
C THR A 229 -0.43 -24.32 8.22
N GLY A 230 -0.30 -23.62 9.37
CA GLY A 230 0.95 -22.94 9.71
C GLY A 230 2.14 -23.89 9.88
N ALA A 231 1.92 -25.09 10.41
CA ALA A 231 2.97 -26.11 10.49
C ALA A 231 3.37 -26.64 9.10
N ARG A 232 2.40 -26.79 8.19
CA ARG A 232 2.66 -27.16 6.79
C ARG A 232 3.46 -26.08 6.06
N VAL A 233 3.13 -24.80 6.27
CA VAL A 233 3.90 -23.68 5.71
C VAL A 233 5.35 -23.76 6.16
N LYS A 234 5.60 -23.92 7.46
CA LYS A 234 6.95 -24.07 8.00
C LYS A 234 7.69 -25.28 7.46
N LYS A 235 7.00 -26.43 7.37
CA LYS A 235 7.56 -27.69 6.87
C LYS A 235 7.92 -27.64 5.38
N HIS A 236 7.07 -27.01 4.56
CA HIS A 236 7.20 -26.98 3.10
C HIS A 236 7.77 -25.66 2.57
N TRP A 237 8.38 -24.85 3.43
CA TRP A 237 8.82 -23.49 3.11
C TRP A 237 9.61 -23.39 1.80
N ALA A 238 10.65 -24.20 1.65
CA ALA A 238 11.52 -24.16 0.46
C ALA A 238 10.76 -24.43 -0.85
N GLU A 239 9.70 -25.24 -0.81
CA GLU A 239 8.88 -25.56 -1.97
C GLU A 239 7.81 -24.48 -2.21
N LEU A 240 7.22 -23.95 -1.14
CA LEU A 240 6.22 -22.87 -1.19
C LEU A 240 6.79 -21.53 -1.68
N THR A 241 8.11 -21.33 -1.56
CA THR A 241 8.83 -20.15 -2.03
C THR A 241 9.69 -20.42 -3.26
N ALA A 242 9.62 -21.62 -3.85
CA ALA A 242 10.37 -21.94 -5.06
C ALA A 242 9.80 -21.17 -6.27
N PRO A 243 10.64 -20.49 -7.08
CA PRO A 243 10.19 -19.88 -8.32
C PRO A 243 9.49 -20.89 -9.24
N GLY A 244 8.34 -20.51 -9.80
CA GLY A 244 7.56 -21.37 -10.69
C GLY A 244 6.73 -22.46 -10.01
N VAL A 245 6.66 -22.50 -8.67
CA VAL A 245 5.70 -23.38 -7.97
C VAL A 245 4.29 -23.02 -8.43
N THR A 246 3.46 -24.02 -8.78
CA THR A 246 2.11 -23.75 -9.26
C THR A 246 1.15 -23.50 -8.10
N THR A 247 0.09 -22.71 -8.34
CA THR A 247 -0.99 -22.53 -7.35
C THR A 247 -1.61 -23.87 -6.91
N ALA A 248 -1.72 -24.83 -7.83
CA ALA A 248 -2.20 -26.18 -7.50
C ALA A 248 -1.26 -26.93 -6.55
N ARG A 249 0.05 -26.80 -6.74
CA ARG A 249 1.04 -27.42 -5.86
C ARG A 249 1.01 -26.80 -4.47
N VAL A 250 0.90 -25.47 -4.38
CA VAL A 250 0.76 -24.79 -3.08
C VAL A 250 -0.50 -25.26 -2.35
N ALA A 251 -1.64 -25.34 -3.04
CA ALA A 251 -2.89 -25.83 -2.46
C ALA A 251 -2.75 -27.26 -1.90
N GLU A 252 -2.10 -28.16 -2.65
CA GLU A 252 -1.82 -29.54 -2.22
C GLU A 252 -0.99 -29.59 -0.94
N LEU A 253 0.13 -28.84 -0.90
CA LEU A 253 1.03 -28.79 0.26
C LEU A 253 0.32 -28.28 1.52
N LEU A 254 -0.59 -27.31 1.35
CA LEU A 254 -1.35 -26.69 2.44
C LEU A 254 -2.65 -27.44 2.78
N GLY A 255 -3.00 -28.48 2.01
CA GLY A 255 -4.14 -29.36 2.29
C GLY A 255 -5.50 -28.77 1.95
N VAL A 256 -5.56 -27.87 0.97
CA VAL A 256 -6.83 -27.30 0.44
C VAL A 256 -7.07 -27.75 -1.00
N PRO A 257 -8.32 -27.74 -1.49
CA PRO A 257 -8.60 -28.03 -2.89
C PRO A 257 -7.85 -27.08 -3.82
N GLY A 258 -7.32 -27.61 -4.92
CA GLY A 258 -6.59 -26.85 -5.95
C GLY A 258 -7.46 -25.79 -6.66
N PRO A 259 -6.82 -24.88 -7.41
CA PRO A 259 -7.52 -23.79 -8.09
C PRO A 259 -8.41 -24.34 -9.22
N LYS A 260 -9.51 -23.63 -9.52
CA LYS A 260 -10.40 -23.97 -10.64
C LYS A 260 -9.89 -23.46 -11.99
N LYS A 261 -9.04 -22.44 -11.97
CA LYS A 261 -8.41 -21.81 -13.14
C LYS A 261 -6.89 -21.78 -12.94
N ALA A 262 -6.15 -21.88 -14.04
CA ALA A 262 -4.69 -21.80 -14.01
C ALA A 262 -4.22 -20.38 -13.70
N ASP A 263 -2.93 -20.27 -13.38
CA ASP A 263 -2.26 -18.98 -13.25
C ASP A 263 -2.12 -18.35 -14.65
N SER A 264 -2.79 -17.23 -14.88
CA SER A 264 -2.61 -16.40 -16.07
C SER A 264 -2.54 -14.94 -15.63
N CYS A 265 -1.35 -14.38 -15.57
CA CYS A 265 -1.19 -12.93 -15.57
C CYS A 265 -1.20 -12.50 -17.03
N GLU A 266 -2.03 -11.52 -17.36
CA GLU A 266 -1.94 -10.87 -18.67
C GLU A 266 -0.69 -9.99 -18.66
N ASP A 267 0.14 -10.10 -19.70
CA ASP A 267 1.33 -9.27 -19.93
C ASP A 267 0.97 -7.80 -20.24
#